data_AF-W8YLF6-F1
#
_entry.id   AF-W8YLF6-F1
#
_cell.length_a   1.000
_cell.length_b   1.000
_cell.length_c   1.000
_cell.angle_alpha   90.00
_cell.angle_beta   90.00
_cell.angle_gamma   90.00
#
_symmetry.space_group_name_H-M   'P 1'
#
loop_
_entity.id
_entity.type
_entity.pdbx_description
1 polymer ?
#
loop_
_entity_poly.entity_id
_entity_poly.type
_entity_poly.pdbx_seq_one_letter_code
_entity_poly.pdbx_strand_id
1 'polypeptide(L)' 'MYEAFGERFIVFPNPMYGYWESALYQYEFKKSDAEKDKLRKNALRVFEDTK' A
#
# COMPACT_ATOMS: atom_id res chain seq x y z
N MET A 1 10.94 9.08 -16.09
CA MET A 1 10.67 8.99 -14.63
C MET A 1 11.18 7.67 -14.05
N TYR A 2 10.87 6.51 -14.66
CA TYR A 2 11.42 5.22 -14.22
C TYR A 2 12.96 5.13 -14.25
N GLU A 3 13.58 5.80 -15.23
CA GLU A 3 15.04 5.82 -15.42
C GLU A 3 15.83 6.35 -14.21
N ALA A 4 15.22 7.18 -13.35
CA ALA A 4 15.89 7.71 -12.17
C ALA A 4 16.05 6.67 -11.04
N PHE A 5 15.22 5.61 -11.02
CA PHE A 5 15.31 4.55 -10.03
C PHE A 5 16.46 3.60 -10.37
N GLY A 6 17.35 3.35 -9.41
CA GLY A 6 18.57 2.56 -9.62
C GLY A 6 19.78 3.37 -10.07
N GLU A 7 19.60 4.65 -10.44
CA GLU A 7 20.70 5.57 -10.76
C GLU A 7 20.79 6.69 -9.71
N ARG A 8 19.75 7.54 -9.62
CA ARG A 8 19.69 8.66 -8.68
C ARG A 8 18.89 8.33 -7.42
N PHE A 9 17.84 7.53 -7.56
CA PHE A 9 16.97 7.10 -6.47
C PHE A 9 17.17 5.61 -6.22
N ILE A 10 17.93 5.29 -5.18
CA ILE A 10 18.15 3.91 -4.74
C ILE A 10 17.14 3.59 -3.65
N VAL A 11 16.17 2.73 -3.95
CA VAL A 11 15.07 2.38 -3.04
C VAL A 11 15.37 1.06 -2.35
N PHE A 12 15.23 1.04 -1.03
CA PHE A 12 15.33 -0.18 -0.24
C PHE A 12 13.93 -0.80 -0.03
N PRO A 13 13.82 -2.13 0.00
CA PRO A 13 12.54 -2.78 0.24
C PRO A 13 12.13 -2.61 1.71
N ASN A 14 10.93 -2.08 1.93
CA ASN A 14 10.27 -2.10 3.24
C ASN A 14 8.77 -2.37 3.07
N PRO A 15 8.33 -3.64 3.23
CA PRO A 15 6.92 -4.00 3.16
C PRO A 15 6.18 -3.87 4.50
N MET A 16 6.85 -3.45 5.58
CA MET A 16 6.26 -3.46 6.93
C MET A 16 5.40 -2.23 7.21
N TYR A 17 5.85 -1.06 6.75
CA TYR A 17 5.18 0.22 6.99
C TYR A 17 5.66 1.27 5.98
N GLY A 18 5.00 2.43 5.95
CA GLY A 18 5.46 3.60 5.21
C GLY A 18 4.32 4.41 4.62
N TYR A 19 4.66 5.40 3.78
CA TYR A 19 3.67 6.23 3.10
C TYR A 19 2.72 5.43 2.21
N TRP A 20 3.15 4.27 1.71
CA TRP A 20 2.29 3.36 0.94
C TRP A 20 1.09 2.88 1.78
N GLU A 21 1.29 2.62 3.08
CA GLU A 21 0.21 2.18 3.97
C GLU A 21 -0.72 3.37 4.30
N SER A 22 -0.13 4.53 4.61
CA SER A 22 -0.87 5.76 4.88
C SER A 22 -1.75 6.19 3.71
N ALA A 23 -1.29 5.97 2.48
CA ALA A 23 -2.05 6.26 1.27
C ALA A 23 -3.34 5.43 1.19
N LEU A 24 -3.35 4.18 1.68
CA LEU A 24 -4.57 3.36 1.79
C LEU A 24 -5.58 3.96 2.77
N TYR A 25 -5.11 4.72 3.76
CA TYR A 25 -5.95 5.34 4.79
C TYR A 25 -6.31 6.79 4.46
N GLN A 26 -6.03 7.29 3.25
CA GLN A 26 -6.18 8.71 2.89
C GLN A 26 -5.40 9.63 3.85
N TYR A 27 -4.25 9.15 4.36
CA TYR A 27 -3.41 9.84 5.34
C TYR A 27 -4.10 10.12 6.70
N GLU A 28 -5.27 9.51 6.96
CA GLU A 28 -6.00 9.62 8.22
C GLU A 28 -5.62 8.49 9.19
N PHE A 29 -4.58 8.70 10.00
CA PHE A 29 -4.05 7.67 10.92
C PHE A 29 -4.97 7.34 12.11
N LYS A 30 -5.93 8.22 12.40
CA LYS A 30 -6.89 8.08 13.51
C LYS A 30 -8.01 7.08 13.24
N LYS A 31 -8.04 6.45 12.05
CA LYS A 31 -8.95 5.34 11.76
C LYS A 31 -8.77 4.23 12.78
N SER A 32 -9.88 3.67 13.24
CA SER A 32 -9.92 2.50 14.11
C SER A 32 -9.28 1.30 13.43
N ASP A 33 -8.87 0.30 14.22
CA ASP A 33 -8.25 -0.92 13.70
C ASP A 33 -9.21 -1.69 12.78
N ALA A 34 -10.52 -1.66 13.06
CA ALA A 34 -11.54 -2.27 12.20
C ALA A 34 -11.65 -1.57 10.83
N GLU A 35 -11.57 -0.24 10.80
CA GLU A 35 -11.54 0.51 9.54
C GLU A 35 -10.27 0.22 8.74
N LYS A 36 -9.11 0.15 9.41
CA LYS A 36 -7.84 -0.20 8.76
C LYS A 36 -7.85 -1.61 8.20
N ASP A 37 -8.37 -2.59 8.93
CA ASP A 37 -8.53 -3.97 8.46
C ASP A 37 -9.40 -4.05 7.19
N LYS A 38 -10.56 -3.38 7.20
CA LYS A 38 -11.44 -3.30 6.04
C LYS A 38 -10.75 -2.67 4.82
N LEU A 39 -10.05 -1.56 5.01
CA LEU A 39 -9.33 -0.88 3.93
C LEU A 39 -8.21 -1.75 3.33
N ARG A 40 -7.44 -2.45 4.18
CA ARG A 40 -6.39 -3.38 3.75
C ARG A 40 -6.97 -4.51 2.90
N LYS A 41 -8.06 -5.14 3.33
CA LYS A 41 -8.72 -6.22 2.59
C LYS A 41 -9.30 -5.74 1.26
N ASN A 42 -9.91 -4.57 1.25
CA ASN A 42 -10.49 -3.98 0.03
C ASN A 42 -9.45 -3.58 -1.02
N ALA A 43 -8.20 -3.32 -0.62
CA ALA A 43 -7.11 -3.00 -1.53
C ALA A 43 -6.54 -4.22 -2.25
N LEU A 44 -6.91 -5.44 -1.83
CA LEU A 44 -6.47 -6.67 -2.48
C LEU A 44 -7.21 -6.87 -3.79
N ARG A 45 -6.45 -7.02 -4.89
CA ARG A 45 -6.99 -7.48 -6.17
C ARG A 45 -7.05 -9.01 -6.13
N VAL A 46 -8.22 -9.54 -5.82
CA VAL A 46 -8.46 -10.99 -5.75
C VAL A 46 -8.63 -11.57 -7.16
N PHE A 47 -8.13 -12.78 -7.37
CA PHE A 47 -8.41 -13.56 -8.56
C PHE A 47 -9.85 -14.10 -8.50
N GLU A 48 -10.66 -13.83 -9.52
CA GLU A 48 -12.00 -14.40 -9.65
C GLU A 48 -11.94 -15.60 -10.62
N ASP A 49 -12.10 -16.81 -10.08
CA ASP A 49 -12.22 -18.03 -10.89
C ASP A 49 -13.65 -18.14 -11.42
N THR A 50 -13.89 -17.56 -12.61
CA THR A 50 -15.13 -17.81 -13.35
C THR A 50 -15.06 -19.19 -13.99
N LYS A 51 -15.54 -20.20 -13.26
CA LYS A 51 -15.92 -21.49 -13.86
C LYS A 51 -17.22 -21.38 -14.64
#